data_AF-A0A1C7P931-F1
#
_entry.id   AF-A0A1C7P931-F1
#
_cell.length_a   1.000
_cell.length_b   1.000
_cell.length_c   1.000
_cell.angle_alpha   90.00
_cell.angle_beta   90.00
_cell.angle_gamma   90.00
#
_symmetry.space_group_name_H-M   'P 1'
#
loop_
_entity.id
_entity.type
_entity.pdbx_description
1 polymer ?
#
loop_
_entity_poly.entity_id
_entity_poly.type
_entity_poly.pdbx_seq_one_letter_code
_entity_poly.pdbx_strand_id
1 'polypeptide(L)'
;MADNPNTGKIAITVGSILGVLGIALGYYTYSSTQTPSVATAIDKKEIAVDALSKAEDMLGKLAEARNMHGPKMGGDNAPHTYHLFFSPEMWQVADPEKGENILVDIYKNNPNIHEGIENTWFIENGLKDIIGISDAPDQDNDSDGFTNREEYLAKTNPKDALSHPLLIQEGANKVFVDKIQKFDYIVTVSSNLSIETPENAKNAEWLFKIYVDGRDRDRVKAKVGGKFGPAEEPERFVLTGFEQRNYNPNDPADKQTVAIVEDTMRGGKEKAVAIRPGVTLNGDRLFGTPNAKGYSVQNRTATLKITAGAGAGQTIDVREGATFKLPGDKDHEFSLESVKDDDTITVIPLPDGAPVTVGKQN
;
A
#
# COMPACT_ATOMS: atom_id res chain seq x y z
N MET A 1 17.98 53.08 -53.80
CA MET A 1 17.96 52.87 -52.35
C MET A 1 19.12 51.92 -52.07
N ALA A 2 20.31 52.40 -51.67
CA ALA A 2 20.62 53.24 -50.50
C ALA A 2 20.30 52.49 -49.19
N ASP A 3 21.21 52.26 -48.23
CA ASP A 3 22.66 52.56 -48.15
C ASP A 3 23.38 51.50 -47.28
N ASN A 4 24.71 51.47 -47.31
CA ASN A 4 25.57 50.81 -46.32
C ASN A 4 26.22 51.89 -45.44
N PRO A 5 26.39 51.70 -44.12
CA PRO A 5 27.76 51.66 -43.61
C PRO A 5 28.01 50.76 -42.38
N ASN A 6 28.68 49.63 -42.61
CA ASN A 6 30.02 49.29 -42.10
C ASN A 6 30.47 49.81 -40.70
N THR A 7 30.70 48.90 -39.74
CA THR A 7 31.79 48.89 -38.72
C THR A 7 31.79 47.51 -38.02
N GLY A 8 32.89 46.83 -37.64
CA GLY A 8 34.32 47.09 -37.89
C GLY A 8 35.28 46.61 -36.77
N LYS A 9 35.69 45.32 -36.76
CA LYS A 9 36.82 44.70 -36.01
C LYS A 9 37.22 43.40 -36.76
N ILE A 10 38.43 43.05 -37.24
CA ILE A 10 39.84 43.20 -36.78
C ILE A 10 40.04 42.47 -35.43
N ALA A 11 40.88 41.44 -35.20
CA ALA A 11 42.02 40.78 -35.86
C ALA A 11 42.25 39.36 -35.20
N ILE A 12 43.16 38.42 -35.53
CA ILE A 12 44.30 38.34 -36.49
C ILE A 12 44.62 36.86 -36.91
N THR A 13 45.52 36.71 -37.89
CA THR A 13 46.16 35.52 -38.50
C THR A 13 47.06 34.64 -37.61
N VAL A 14 47.13 33.31 -37.87
CA VAL A 14 48.41 32.57 -38.14
C VAL A 14 48.13 31.47 -39.18
N GLY A 15 49.01 31.28 -40.15
CA GLY A 15 49.00 30.12 -41.06
C GLY A 15 50.40 29.76 -41.56
N SER A 16 50.67 28.46 -41.67
CA SER A 16 51.87 27.80 -42.26
C SER A 16 51.67 26.27 -42.15
N ILE A 17 52.09 25.38 -43.05
CA ILE A 17 52.79 25.43 -44.35
C ILE A 17 52.32 24.25 -45.23
N LEU A 18 52.35 24.40 -46.56
CA LEU A 18 52.12 23.34 -47.56
C LEU A 18 53.41 22.54 -47.84
N GLY A 19 53.28 21.22 -48.10
CA GLY A 19 54.42 20.38 -48.50
C GLY A 19 54.01 19.09 -49.22
N VAL A 20 53.95 19.13 -50.55
CA VAL A 20 53.81 17.95 -51.41
C VAL A 20 55.20 17.54 -51.90
N LEU A 21 55.54 16.26 -51.76
CA LEU A 21 56.78 15.68 -52.31
C LEU A 21 56.43 14.47 -53.19
N GLY A 22 56.66 14.60 -54.49
CA GLY A 22 56.69 13.48 -55.42
C GLY A 22 58.12 12.97 -55.62
N ILE A 23 58.25 11.70 -56.02
CA ILE A 23 59.49 11.15 -56.58
C ILE A 23 59.15 10.42 -57.87
N ALA A 24 59.85 10.77 -58.95
CA ALA A 24 59.87 10.02 -60.19
C ALA A 24 61.29 10.03 -60.73
N LEU A 25 61.85 8.86 -61.03
CA LEU A 25 62.99 8.61 -61.92
C LEU A 25 62.93 7.11 -62.32
N GLY A 26 63.25 6.70 -63.55
CA GLY A 26 63.95 7.50 -64.56
C GLY A 26 63.83 7.07 -66.03
N TYR A 27 64.19 8.06 -66.84
CA TYR A 27 65.01 8.04 -68.06
C TYR A 27 64.68 7.21 -69.32
N TYR A 28 64.72 7.95 -70.44
CA TYR A 28 64.97 7.54 -71.84
C TYR A 28 63.87 6.73 -72.56
N THR A 29 63.50 6.97 -73.82
CA THR A 29 64.12 7.83 -74.86
C THR A 29 63.10 8.37 -75.88
N TYR A 30 63.50 9.47 -76.54
CA TYR A 30 63.13 10.10 -77.83
C TYR A 30 62.02 9.56 -78.75
N SER A 31 61.53 10.47 -79.60
CA SER A 31 60.45 10.30 -80.57
C SER A 31 60.80 9.47 -81.82
N SER A 32 59.73 8.95 -82.43
CA SER A 32 59.58 8.77 -83.88
C SER A 32 60.64 7.93 -84.62
N THR A 33 60.35 6.64 -84.73
CA THR A 33 60.20 6.03 -86.07
C THR A 33 58.97 5.11 -86.12
N GLN A 34 58.19 5.27 -87.20
CA GLN A 34 57.10 4.40 -87.66
C GLN A 34 55.79 4.35 -86.83
N THR A 35 54.76 5.01 -87.38
CA THR A 35 53.42 4.44 -87.49
C THR A 35 53.43 3.28 -88.53
N PRO A 36 52.45 2.34 -88.58
CA PRO A 36 51.16 2.35 -87.88
C PRO A 36 50.74 1.04 -87.16
N SER A 37 49.72 1.18 -86.29
CA SER A 37 48.66 0.22 -85.90
C SER A 37 48.97 -1.27 -85.65
N VAL A 38 48.63 -1.74 -84.44
CA VAL A 38 48.11 -3.11 -84.20
C VAL A 38 46.77 -3.00 -83.45
N ALA A 39 45.87 -3.93 -83.74
CA ALA A 39 44.47 -3.92 -83.28
C ALA A 39 44.28 -4.21 -81.78
N THR A 40 43.07 -3.90 -81.31
CA THR A 40 42.60 -4.02 -79.93
C THR A 40 42.61 -5.45 -79.37
N ALA A 41 43.33 -5.66 -78.27
CA ALA A 41 42.97 -6.62 -77.21
C ALA A 41 43.79 -6.34 -75.94
N ILE A 42 43.26 -5.53 -75.02
CA ILE A 42 43.65 -5.58 -73.60
C ILE A 42 42.35 -5.69 -72.82
N ASP A 43 42.22 -6.78 -72.06
CA ASP A 43 41.03 -7.07 -71.28
C ASP A 43 40.69 -5.92 -70.32
N LYS A 44 39.39 -5.63 -70.22
CA LYS A 44 38.84 -4.98 -69.03
C LYS A 44 38.97 -5.94 -67.85
N LYS A 45 40.17 -6.01 -67.26
CA LYS A 45 40.26 -6.43 -65.86
C LYS A 45 39.88 -5.24 -65.00
N GLU A 46 38.57 -5.11 -64.74
CA GLU A 46 38.12 -4.35 -63.58
C GLU A 46 38.85 -4.92 -62.37
N ILE A 47 39.86 -4.19 -61.90
CA ILE A 47 40.41 -4.41 -60.57
C ILE A 47 39.30 -3.90 -59.64
N ALA A 48 38.43 -4.81 -59.24
CA ALA A 48 37.52 -4.57 -58.13
C ALA A 48 38.39 -4.24 -56.92
N VAL A 49 38.52 -2.94 -56.63
CA VAL A 49 39.25 -2.45 -55.47
C VAL A 49 38.36 -2.74 -54.26
N ASP A 50 38.44 -3.98 -53.80
CA ASP A 50 37.73 -4.54 -52.65
C ASP A 50 38.02 -3.80 -51.32
N ALA A 51 38.95 -2.83 -51.36
CA ALA A 51 39.20 -1.86 -50.30
C ALA A 51 38.25 -0.63 -50.33
N LEU A 52 37.72 -0.22 -51.50
CA LEU A 52 36.76 0.90 -51.59
C LEU A 52 35.40 0.50 -51.04
N SER A 53 34.88 -0.66 -51.45
CA SER A 53 33.62 -1.20 -50.92
C SER A 53 33.67 -1.40 -49.40
N LYS A 54 34.81 -1.87 -48.88
CA LYS A 54 35.06 -1.97 -47.43
C LYS A 54 35.15 -0.62 -46.74
N ALA A 55 35.71 0.41 -47.39
CA ALA A 55 35.77 1.76 -46.83
C ALA A 55 34.37 2.41 -46.77
N GLU A 56 33.54 2.23 -47.80
CA GLU A 56 32.15 2.71 -47.83
C GLU A 56 31.28 1.96 -46.79
N ASP A 57 31.43 0.64 -46.67
CA ASP A 57 30.75 -0.18 -45.67
C ASP A 57 31.21 0.15 -44.23
N MET A 58 32.48 0.51 -44.03
CA MET A 58 32.97 1.04 -42.75
C MET A 58 32.44 2.45 -42.44
N LEU A 59 32.31 3.33 -43.44
CA LEU A 59 31.69 4.64 -43.29
C LEU A 59 30.20 4.52 -42.93
N GLY A 60 29.47 3.60 -43.56
CA GLY A 60 28.09 3.27 -43.17
C GLY A 60 28.00 2.82 -41.71
N LYS A 61 28.87 1.90 -41.28
CA LYS A 61 28.95 1.40 -39.89
C LYS A 61 29.44 2.43 -38.87
N LEU A 62 30.03 3.54 -39.30
CA LEU A 62 30.36 4.70 -38.47
C LEU A 62 29.22 5.73 -38.41
N ALA A 63 28.44 5.85 -39.49
CA ALA A 63 27.30 6.76 -39.61
C ALA A 63 26.02 6.22 -38.97
N GLU A 64 25.90 4.89 -38.81
CA GLU A 64 24.92 4.30 -37.89
C GLU A 64 25.14 4.86 -36.48
N ALA A 65 24.21 5.71 -36.04
CA ALA A 65 24.17 6.22 -34.68
C ALA A 65 24.01 5.04 -33.72
N ARG A 66 25.14 4.56 -33.19
CA ARG A 66 25.16 3.57 -32.12
C ARG A 66 24.55 4.23 -30.90
N ASN A 67 23.26 4.00 -30.68
CA ASN A 67 22.60 4.26 -29.40
C ASN A 67 23.44 3.55 -28.33
N MET A 68 24.22 4.34 -27.60
CA MET A 68 25.00 3.87 -26.47
C MET A 68 23.99 3.56 -25.37
N HIS A 69 23.54 2.30 -25.36
CA HIS A 69 22.74 1.80 -24.26
C HIS A 69 23.63 1.85 -23.02
N GLY A 70 23.04 2.21 -21.87
CA GLY A 70 23.72 2.14 -20.59
C GLY A 70 24.20 0.71 -20.29
N PRO A 71 25.01 0.53 -19.22
CA PRO A 71 25.49 -0.78 -18.82
C PRO A 71 24.30 -1.75 -18.70
N LYS A 72 24.37 -2.89 -19.41
CA LYS A 72 23.37 -3.94 -19.26
C LYS A 72 23.61 -4.65 -17.95
N MET A 73 22.62 -4.59 -17.07
CA MET A 73 22.56 -5.35 -15.82
C MET A 73 22.73 -6.84 -16.16
N GLY A 74 23.81 -7.45 -15.69
CA GLY A 74 23.88 -8.89 -15.54
C GLY A 74 23.17 -9.26 -14.23
N GLY A 75 22.51 -10.42 -14.17
CA GLY A 75 22.00 -10.93 -12.91
C GLY A 75 23.13 -11.20 -11.90
N ASP A 76 22.80 -11.40 -10.63
CA ASP A 76 23.77 -11.50 -9.53
C ASP A 76 24.97 -12.39 -9.87
N ASN A 77 26.17 -11.80 -9.77
CA ASN A 77 27.48 -12.38 -10.10
C ASN A 77 27.84 -12.54 -11.59
N ALA A 78 26.99 -12.13 -12.54
CA ALA A 78 27.39 -12.01 -13.94
C ALA A 78 28.20 -10.71 -14.19
N PRO A 79 29.29 -10.75 -14.97
CA PRO A 79 30.04 -9.53 -15.28
C PRO A 79 29.19 -8.60 -16.17
N HIS A 80 28.89 -7.39 -15.67
CA HIS A 80 28.26 -6.35 -16.46
C HIS A 80 29.08 -6.08 -17.72
N THR A 81 28.41 -6.00 -18.87
CA THR A 81 29.06 -5.77 -20.16
C THR A 81 29.28 -4.27 -20.38
N TYR A 82 30.38 -3.77 -19.81
CA TYR A 82 30.86 -2.42 -20.10
C TYR A 82 31.44 -2.35 -21.51
N HIS A 83 31.12 -1.30 -22.25
CA HIS A 83 31.84 -0.96 -23.47
C HIS A 83 33.28 -0.58 -23.11
N LEU A 84 34.27 -1.04 -23.90
CA LEU A 84 35.72 -0.99 -23.62
C LEU A 84 36.34 0.40 -23.30
N PHE A 85 35.56 1.48 -23.37
CA PHE A 85 35.98 2.86 -23.12
C PHE A 85 35.22 3.53 -21.95
N PHE A 86 34.39 2.78 -21.22
CA PHE A 86 33.63 3.27 -20.07
C PHE A 86 34.00 2.49 -18.82
N SER A 87 34.44 3.20 -17.79
CA SER A 87 34.53 2.64 -16.44
C SER A 87 33.13 2.33 -15.89
N PRO A 88 32.98 1.33 -14.99
CA PRO A 88 31.81 1.26 -14.13
C PRO A 88 31.62 2.59 -13.38
N GLU A 89 30.36 2.95 -13.14
CA GLU A 89 30.01 4.11 -12.34
C GLU A 89 30.19 3.76 -10.86
N MET A 90 31.39 4.06 -10.34
CA MET A 90 31.74 3.81 -8.95
C MET A 90 31.36 5.04 -8.10
N TRP A 91 30.59 4.81 -7.05
CA TRP A 91 30.20 5.83 -6.08
C TRP A 91 31.11 5.76 -4.85
N GLN A 92 31.45 6.91 -4.28
CA GLN A 92 32.22 6.97 -3.04
C GLN A 92 31.27 7.28 -1.89
N VAL A 93 31.09 6.31 -0.99
CA VAL A 93 30.12 6.38 0.11
C VAL A 93 30.89 6.35 1.43
N ALA A 94 30.47 7.15 2.41
CA ALA A 94 31.06 7.12 3.75
C ALA A 94 30.57 5.86 4.49
N ASP A 95 31.50 5.05 4.99
CA ASP A 95 31.22 3.92 5.87
C ASP A 95 31.29 4.40 7.33
N PRO A 96 30.15 4.53 8.04
CA PRO A 96 30.12 5.07 9.40
C PRO A 96 30.73 4.11 10.44
N GLU A 97 30.83 2.81 10.15
CA GLU A 97 31.45 1.84 11.05
C GLU A 97 32.98 1.87 10.95
N LYS A 98 33.51 2.05 9.74
CA LYS A 98 34.97 2.08 9.48
C LYS A 98 35.57 3.48 9.59
N GLY A 99 34.75 4.53 9.47
CA GLY A 99 35.22 5.92 9.46
C GLY A 99 35.98 6.30 8.19
N GLU A 100 35.81 5.51 7.11
CA GLU A 100 36.50 5.66 5.84
C GLU A 100 35.48 5.69 4.68
N ASN A 101 35.89 6.23 3.53
CA ASN A 101 35.07 6.21 2.33
C ASN A 101 35.30 4.93 1.53
N ILE A 102 34.25 4.12 1.34
CA ILE A 102 34.27 2.92 0.51
C ILE A 102 33.88 3.24 -0.94
N LEU A 103 34.42 2.46 -1.88
CA LEU A 103 34.00 2.49 -3.29
C LEU A 103 32.92 1.44 -3.52
N VAL A 104 31.76 1.89 -4.00
CA VAL A 104 30.54 1.09 -4.21
C VAL A 104 30.20 1.05 -5.69
N ASP A 105 29.94 -0.13 -6.23
CA ASP A 105 29.35 -0.30 -7.56
C ASP A 105 27.83 -0.37 -7.37
N ILE A 106 27.11 0.71 -7.71
CA ILE A 106 25.66 0.81 -7.42
C ILE A 106 24.82 -0.19 -8.22
N TYR A 107 25.36 -0.77 -9.30
CA TYR A 107 24.68 -1.82 -10.07
C TYR A 107 24.90 -3.22 -9.45
N LYS A 108 25.49 -3.29 -8.25
CA LYS A 108 25.70 -4.51 -7.47
C LYS A 108 25.17 -4.36 -6.05
N ASN A 109 24.77 -5.49 -5.50
CA ASN A 109 24.16 -5.60 -4.18
C ASN A 109 25.18 -5.88 -3.06
N ASN A 110 26.45 -5.49 -3.28
CA ASN A 110 27.52 -5.64 -2.30
C ASN A 110 28.68 -4.64 -2.57
N PRO A 111 28.97 -3.70 -1.66
CA PRO A 111 28.18 -3.37 -0.47
C PRO A 111 26.87 -2.64 -0.85
N ASN A 112 25.78 -2.91 -0.12
CA ASN A 112 24.58 -2.07 -0.22
C ASN A 112 24.83 -0.72 0.47
N ILE A 113 24.28 0.36 -0.09
CA ILE A 113 24.34 1.70 0.51
C ILE A 113 23.36 1.80 1.69
N HIS A 114 22.21 1.12 1.59
CA HIS A 114 21.13 1.16 2.58
C HIS A 114 20.91 -0.20 3.23
N GLU A 115 20.66 -0.20 4.54
CA GLU A 115 20.35 -1.43 5.26
C GLU A 115 18.95 -1.94 4.88
N GLY A 116 18.90 -3.21 4.48
CA GLY A 116 17.66 -3.94 4.19
C GLY A 116 17.06 -3.74 2.80
N ILE A 117 17.67 -2.93 1.92
CA ILE A 117 17.21 -2.68 0.55
C ILE A 117 18.41 -2.80 -0.41
N GLU A 118 18.29 -3.56 -1.50
CA GLU A 118 19.37 -3.68 -2.48
C GLU A 118 19.57 -2.41 -3.34
N ASN A 119 20.82 -2.13 -3.71
CA ASN A 119 21.12 -1.03 -4.62
C ASN A 119 20.39 -1.17 -5.98
N THR A 120 20.25 -2.40 -6.50
CA THR A 120 19.54 -2.64 -7.77
C THR A 120 18.06 -2.29 -7.68
N TRP A 121 17.40 -2.45 -6.53
CA TRP A 121 15.98 -2.11 -6.37
C TRP A 121 15.73 -0.60 -6.59
N PHE A 122 16.58 0.27 -6.04
CA PHE A 122 16.49 1.71 -6.30
C PHE A 122 16.68 2.04 -7.79
N ILE A 123 17.56 1.32 -8.48
CA ILE A 123 17.83 1.56 -9.91
C ILE A 123 16.65 1.08 -10.78
N GLU A 124 16.13 -0.11 -10.50
CA GLU A 124 15.01 -0.72 -11.24
C GLU A 124 13.71 0.07 -11.07
N ASN A 125 13.45 0.62 -9.89
CA ASN A 125 12.32 1.51 -9.63
C ASN A 125 12.59 2.97 -10.02
N GLY A 126 13.73 3.29 -10.65
CA GLY A 126 14.01 4.64 -11.14
C GLY A 126 14.20 5.69 -10.04
N LEU A 127 14.69 5.28 -8.88
CA LEU A 127 15.08 6.07 -7.70
C LEU A 127 16.60 6.31 -7.62
N LYS A 128 17.34 6.07 -8.71
CA LYS A 128 18.81 6.25 -8.77
C LYS A 128 19.27 7.61 -8.24
N ASP A 129 18.50 8.67 -8.47
CA ASP A 129 18.88 10.04 -8.08
C ASP A 129 18.89 10.25 -6.55
N ILE A 130 18.16 9.43 -5.79
CA ILE A 130 18.08 9.53 -4.32
C ILE A 130 18.92 8.49 -3.57
N ILE A 131 19.43 7.44 -4.24
CA ILE A 131 20.18 6.34 -3.56
C ILE A 131 21.38 6.85 -2.73
N GLY A 132 21.96 8.00 -3.06
CA GLY A 132 23.06 8.61 -2.32
C GLY A 132 22.66 9.40 -1.07
N ILE A 133 21.36 9.58 -0.81
CA ILE A 133 20.84 10.32 0.34
C ILE A 133 20.64 9.32 1.49
N SER A 134 21.12 9.66 2.69
CA SER A 134 21.14 8.74 3.85
C SER A 134 19.76 8.28 4.33
N ASP A 135 18.71 9.07 4.09
CA ASP A 135 17.33 8.78 4.48
C ASP A 135 16.48 8.24 3.31
N ALA A 136 17.07 7.93 2.16
CA ALA A 136 16.35 7.45 0.98
C ALA A 136 15.38 6.26 1.23
N PRO A 137 15.70 5.25 2.07
CA PRO A 137 14.74 4.19 2.43
C PRO A 137 13.47 4.69 3.12
N ASP A 138 13.57 5.82 3.82
CA ASP A 138 12.50 6.37 4.67
C ASP A 138 11.84 7.60 4.02
N GLN A 139 12.24 7.95 2.78
CA GLN A 139 11.55 8.90 1.91
C GLN A 139 10.29 8.27 1.28
N ASP A 140 9.33 9.15 1.00
CA ASP A 140 8.09 8.91 0.26
C ASP A 140 8.21 9.67 -1.07
N ASN A 141 8.25 8.93 -2.19
CA ASN A 141 8.71 9.45 -3.48
C ASN A 141 7.59 9.88 -4.45
N ASP A 142 6.38 9.37 -4.26
CA ASP A 142 5.18 9.78 -4.98
C ASP A 142 4.15 10.52 -4.11
N SER A 143 4.46 10.71 -2.82
CA SER A 143 3.69 11.45 -1.81
C SER A 143 2.36 10.79 -1.45
N ASP A 144 2.32 9.46 -1.44
CA ASP A 144 1.15 8.67 -1.08
C ASP A 144 1.05 8.37 0.44
N GLY A 145 2.12 8.57 1.21
CA GLY A 145 2.20 8.33 2.65
C GLY A 145 2.89 7.02 3.06
N PHE A 146 3.40 6.22 2.12
CA PHE A 146 4.28 5.08 2.36
C PHE A 146 5.74 5.43 2.06
N THR A 147 6.68 4.75 2.72
CA THR A 147 8.12 4.92 2.46
C THR A 147 8.65 3.86 1.52
N ASN A 148 9.73 4.17 0.81
CA ASN A 148 10.46 3.25 -0.06
C ASN A 148 10.74 1.88 0.61
N ARG A 149 10.98 1.86 1.93
CA ARG A 149 11.17 0.63 2.72
C ARG A 149 9.89 -0.19 2.88
N GLU A 150 8.75 0.44 3.16
CA GLU A 150 7.45 -0.24 3.27
C GLU A 150 7.05 -0.83 1.91
N GLU A 151 7.30 -0.10 0.84
CA GLU A 151 7.04 -0.53 -0.53
C GLU A 151 7.97 -1.61 -1.03
N TYR A 152 9.26 -1.54 -0.70
CA TYR A 152 10.22 -2.62 -0.96
C TYR A 152 9.74 -3.95 -0.34
N LEU A 153 9.27 -3.91 0.91
CA LEU A 153 8.73 -5.08 1.61
C LEU A 153 7.42 -5.58 0.99
N ALA A 154 6.54 -4.68 0.55
CA ALA A 154 5.28 -5.00 -0.10
C ALA A 154 5.42 -5.37 -1.60
N LYS A 155 6.60 -5.11 -2.20
CA LYS A 155 6.90 -5.24 -3.64
C LYS A 155 6.03 -4.34 -4.51
N THR A 156 5.82 -3.12 -4.06
CA THR A 156 5.08 -2.09 -4.78
C THR A 156 6.02 -1.11 -5.50
N ASN A 157 5.50 -0.04 -6.11
CA ASN A 157 6.25 0.80 -7.04
C ASN A 157 6.31 2.24 -6.50
N PRO A 158 7.47 2.69 -5.99
CA PRO A 158 7.65 3.94 -5.23
C PRO A 158 7.62 5.23 -6.07
N LYS A 159 6.93 5.18 -7.21
CA LYS A 159 6.75 6.28 -8.15
C LYS A 159 5.34 6.31 -8.74
N ASP A 160 4.44 5.49 -8.20
CA ASP A 160 3.06 5.32 -8.64
C ASP A 160 2.17 5.19 -7.40
N ALA A 161 1.63 6.32 -6.94
CA ALA A 161 0.76 6.44 -5.76
C ALA A 161 -0.58 5.66 -5.84
N LEU A 162 -0.80 4.85 -6.89
CA LEU A 162 -1.88 3.86 -6.98
C LEU A 162 -1.39 2.42 -6.72
N SER A 163 -0.09 2.18 -6.86
CA SER A 163 0.59 0.92 -6.59
C SER A 163 1.23 1.00 -5.21
N HIS A 164 0.39 0.93 -4.17
CA HIS A 164 0.81 1.10 -2.77
C HIS A 164 0.50 -0.13 -1.90
N PRO A 165 1.14 -0.29 -0.73
CA PRO A 165 0.86 -1.38 0.22
C PRO A 165 -0.54 -1.29 0.84
N LEU A 166 -0.97 -2.34 1.57
CA LEU A 166 -2.26 -2.30 2.26
C LEU A 166 -2.26 -1.26 3.40
N LEU A 167 -3.33 -0.47 3.51
CA LEU A 167 -3.48 0.56 4.55
C LEU A 167 -3.49 -0.01 5.98
N ILE A 168 -3.89 -1.28 6.13
CA ILE A 168 -3.85 -2.03 7.40
C ILE A 168 -3.05 -3.32 7.15
N GLN A 169 -1.81 -3.34 7.64
CA GLN A 169 -0.90 -4.48 7.54
C GLN A 169 0.14 -4.45 8.66
N GLU A 170 0.65 -5.62 9.03
CA GLU A 170 1.68 -5.73 10.06
C GLU A 170 2.95 -4.97 9.65
N GLY A 171 3.46 -4.11 10.55
CA GLY A 171 4.68 -3.32 10.33
C GLY A 171 4.53 -2.00 9.59
N ALA A 172 3.42 -1.76 8.87
CA ALA A 172 3.24 -0.58 8.00
C ALA A 172 1.78 -0.07 7.99
N ASN A 173 1.16 0.04 9.17
CA ASN A 173 -0.20 0.56 9.33
C ASN A 173 -0.29 2.06 9.02
N LYS A 174 -1.21 2.43 8.12
CA LYS A 174 -1.57 3.82 7.76
C LYS A 174 -3.00 4.19 8.15
N VAL A 175 -3.59 3.40 9.05
CA VAL A 175 -4.86 3.68 9.71
C VAL A 175 -4.62 3.67 11.21
N PHE A 176 -5.15 4.67 11.90
CA PHE A 176 -5.01 4.82 13.35
C PHE A 176 -6.37 5.06 14.01
N VAL A 177 -6.48 4.68 15.29
CA VAL A 177 -7.63 5.02 16.12
C VAL A 177 -7.55 6.50 16.47
N ASP A 178 -8.54 7.30 16.04
CA ASP A 178 -8.69 8.69 16.47
C ASP A 178 -9.43 8.74 17.82
N LYS A 179 -10.55 8.01 17.90
CA LYS A 179 -11.45 8.01 19.05
C LYS A 179 -12.17 6.67 19.18
N ILE A 180 -12.48 6.27 20.41
CA ILE A 180 -13.45 5.21 20.69
C ILE A 180 -14.66 5.82 21.41
N GLN A 181 -15.84 5.50 20.92
CA GLN A 181 -17.12 5.77 21.58
C GLN A 181 -17.63 4.46 22.18
N LYS A 182 -17.88 4.48 23.48
CA LYS A 182 -18.54 3.38 24.21
C LYS A 182 -19.99 3.78 24.44
N PHE A 183 -20.93 2.92 24.06
CA PHE A 183 -22.35 3.10 24.30
C PHE A 183 -22.89 1.86 24.98
N ASP A 184 -23.02 1.96 26.30
CA ASP A 184 -23.41 0.85 27.17
C ASP A 184 -24.86 1.04 27.62
N TYR A 185 -25.67 -0.01 27.47
CA TYR A 185 -27.03 -0.01 27.99
C TYR A 185 -27.49 -1.40 28.45
N ILE A 186 -28.46 -1.42 29.36
CA ILE A 186 -29.00 -2.66 29.93
C ILE A 186 -30.46 -2.80 29.49
N VAL A 187 -30.77 -3.92 28.83
CA VAL A 187 -32.14 -4.30 28.47
C VAL A 187 -32.68 -5.24 29.56
N THR A 188 -33.85 -4.92 30.12
CA THR A 188 -34.55 -5.81 31.07
C THR A 188 -35.99 -6.00 30.67
N VAL A 189 -36.60 -7.12 31.05
CA VAL A 189 -38.05 -7.31 30.91
C VAL A 189 -38.73 -6.84 32.20
N SER A 190 -39.77 -6.01 32.08
CA SER A 190 -40.54 -5.56 33.25
C SER A 190 -41.28 -6.75 33.89
N SER A 191 -41.20 -6.89 35.21
CA SER A 191 -41.75 -8.01 35.99
C SER A 191 -43.29 -8.17 35.99
N ASN A 192 -44.02 -7.48 35.11
CA ASN A 192 -45.49 -7.55 35.01
C ASN A 192 -45.95 -8.62 33.99
N LEU A 193 -45.18 -9.70 33.88
CA LEU A 193 -45.50 -10.83 33.01
C LEU A 193 -46.50 -11.72 33.74
N SER A 194 -47.80 -11.51 33.51
CA SER A 194 -48.87 -12.48 33.82
C SER A 194 -48.82 -13.71 32.91
N ILE A 195 -47.61 -14.16 32.59
CA ILE A 195 -47.26 -15.15 31.59
C ILE A 195 -46.90 -16.44 32.32
N GLU A 196 -47.94 -17.11 32.80
CA GLU A 196 -47.83 -18.36 33.53
C GLU A 196 -47.69 -19.57 32.58
N THR A 197 -48.04 -19.42 31.30
CA THR A 197 -48.02 -20.51 30.31
C THR A 197 -47.34 -20.12 28.97
N PRO A 198 -46.77 -21.08 28.23
CA PRO A 198 -46.17 -20.84 26.91
C PRO A 198 -47.15 -20.30 25.84
N GLU A 199 -48.44 -20.54 26.00
CA GLU A 199 -49.47 -20.09 25.03
C GLU A 199 -49.86 -18.63 25.26
N ASN A 200 -49.94 -18.22 26.53
CA ASN A 200 -50.10 -16.81 26.90
C ASN A 200 -48.85 -15.99 26.47
N ALA A 201 -47.66 -16.60 26.60
CA ALA A 201 -46.39 -15.96 26.28
C ALA A 201 -46.24 -15.53 24.80
N LYS A 202 -46.77 -16.33 23.86
CA LYS A 202 -46.73 -16.05 22.42
C LYS A 202 -47.59 -14.86 22.01
N ASN A 203 -48.72 -14.68 22.69
CA ASN A 203 -49.73 -13.67 22.35
C ASN A 203 -49.63 -12.39 23.20
N ALA A 204 -48.86 -12.41 24.28
CA ALA A 204 -48.65 -11.27 25.17
C ALA A 204 -47.77 -10.17 24.55
N GLU A 205 -48.01 -8.92 24.98
CA GLU A 205 -47.08 -7.81 24.79
C GLU A 205 -46.05 -7.79 25.92
N TRP A 206 -44.79 -8.01 25.58
CA TRP A 206 -43.66 -7.96 26.49
C TRP A 206 -43.16 -6.52 26.62
N LEU A 207 -43.11 -5.99 27.84
CA LEU A 207 -42.60 -4.65 28.13
C LEU A 207 -41.12 -4.72 28.49
N PHE A 208 -40.28 -4.20 27.60
CA PHE A 208 -38.85 -4.01 27.83
C PHE A 208 -38.58 -2.63 28.42
N LYS A 209 -37.62 -2.56 29.35
CA LYS A 209 -37.03 -1.32 29.87
C LYS A 209 -35.57 -1.27 29.43
N ILE A 210 -35.14 -0.13 28.91
CA ILE A 210 -33.78 0.08 28.43
C ILE A 210 -33.13 1.18 29.25
N TYR A 211 -32.04 0.82 29.92
CA TYR A 211 -31.29 1.71 30.79
C TYR A 211 -30.01 2.17 30.12
N VAL A 212 -29.91 3.45 29.77
CA VAL A 212 -28.69 4.09 29.23
C VAL A 212 -28.09 4.94 30.33
N ASP A 213 -26.78 4.85 30.55
CA ASP A 213 -26.06 5.48 31.68
C ASP A 213 -26.70 5.18 33.05
N GLY A 214 -27.26 3.97 33.22
CA GLY A 214 -27.96 3.55 34.43
C GLY A 214 -29.33 4.20 34.67
N ARG A 215 -29.86 4.98 33.73
CA ARG A 215 -31.20 5.62 33.81
C ARG A 215 -32.19 4.94 32.89
N ASP A 216 -33.40 4.66 33.38
CA ASP A 216 -34.55 4.21 32.57
C ASP A 216 -34.83 5.30 31.51
N ARG A 217 -34.49 5.03 30.25
CA ARG A 217 -34.69 5.97 29.12
C ARG A 217 -35.92 5.57 28.31
N ASP A 218 -35.90 4.33 27.83
CA ASP A 218 -36.91 3.84 26.88
C ASP A 218 -37.69 2.66 27.45
N ARG A 219 -38.99 2.66 27.14
CA ARG A 219 -39.92 1.59 27.50
C ARG A 219 -40.67 1.14 26.27
N VAL A 220 -40.29 -0.01 25.74
CA VAL A 220 -40.77 -0.50 24.44
C VAL A 220 -41.56 -1.79 24.63
N LYS A 221 -42.67 -1.92 23.91
CA LYS A 221 -43.46 -3.14 23.87
C LYS A 221 -43.16 -3.93 22.61
N ALA A 222 -42.95 -5.24 22.73
CA ALA A 222 -42.82 -6.14 21.60
C ALA A 222 -43.69 -7.40 21.77
N LYS A 223 -44.09 -8.01 20.66
CA LYS A 223 -44.67 -9.35 20.59
C LYS A 223 -43.63 -10.30 19.99
N VAL A 224 -43.85 -11.61 20.08
CA VAL A 224 -42.98 -12.59 19.41
C VAL A 224 -42.96 -12.32 17.90
N GLY A 225 -41.77 -12.27 17.30
CA GLY A 225 -41.51 -11.82 15.93
C GLY A 225 -41.40 -10.29 15.75
N GLY A 226 -41.71 -9.51 16.77
CA GLY A 226 -41.61 -8.04 16.75
C GLY A 226 -40.19 -7.54 17.04
N LYS A 227 -39.85 -6.38 16.47
CA LYS A 227 -38.59 -5.68 16.71
C LYS A 227 -38.73 -4.60 17.79
N PHE A 228 -37.65 -4.29 18.50
CA PHE A 228 -37.56 -3.21 19.48
C PHE A 228 -36.10 -2.77 19.71
N GLY A 229 -35.89 -1.66 20.41
CA GLY A 229 -34.57 -1.17 20.79
C GLY A 229 -34.60 0.22 21.43
N PRO A 230 -33.44 0.81 21.77
CA PRO A 230 -33.35 2.19 22.25
C PRO A 230 -33.79 3.18 21.16
N ALA A 231 -34.03 4.44 21.53
CA ALA A 231 -34.44 5.48 20.60
C ALA A 231 -33.50 5.63 19.37
N GLU A 232 -32.20 5.39 19.56
CA GLU A 232 -31.17 5.45 18.52
C GLU A 232 -31.10 4.19 17.63
N GLU A 233 -31.55 3.02 18.13
CA GLU A 233 -31.50 1.72 17.43
C GLU A 233 -32.84 0.96 17.54
N PRO A 234 -33.99 1.53 17.11
CA PRO A 234 -35.33 1.08 17.52
C PRO A 234 -35.75 -0.31 17.00
N GLU A 235 -35.01 -0.87 16.05
CA GLU A 235 -35.27 -2.20 15.46
C GLU A 235 -34.20 -3.26 15.78
N ARG A 236 -33.23 -2.95 16.65
CA ARG A 236 -32.04 -3.79 16.88
C ARG A 236 -32.35 -5.20 17.40
N PHE A 237 -33.32 -5.32 18.30
CA PHE A 237 -33.66 -6.57 18.96
C PHE A 237 -34.92 -7.18 18.36
N VAL A 238 -34.88 -8.48 18.05
CA VAL A 238 -36.07 -9.24 17.65
C VAL A 238 -36.47 -10.17 18.80
N LEU A 239 -37.69 -10.06 19.31
CA LEU A 239 -38.20 -11.00 20.31
C LEU A 239 -38.54 -12.33 19.62
N THR A 240 -37.64 -13.31 19.65
CA THR A 240 -37.81 -14.60 18.95
C THR A 240 -38.64 -15.60 19.76
N GLY A 241 -38.68 -15.47 21.09
CA GLY A 241 -39.51 -16.32 21.94
C GLY A 241 -39.25 -16.12 23.42
N PHE A 242 -39.40 -17.21 24.18
CA PHE A 242 -39.21 -17.25 25.63
C PHE A 242 -38.86 -18.69 26.05
N GLU A 243 -38.27 -18.84 27.22
CA GLU A 243 -37.84 -20.12 27.79
C GLU A 243 -38.07 -20.11 29.31
N GLN A 244 -38.28 -21.26 29.94
CA GLN A 244 -38.18 -21.36 31.41
C GLN A 244 -36.78 -21.83 31.78
N ARG A 245 -36.02 -20.99 32.49
CA ARG A 245 -34.71 -21.33 33.03
C ARG A 245 -34.73 -21.35 34.54
N ASN A 246 -34.13 -22.37 35.14
CA ASN A 246 -33.77 -22.33 36.55
C ASN A 246 -32.42 -21.64 36.69
N TYR A 247 -32.33 -20.66 37.58
CA TYR A 247 -31.09 -19.95 37.92
C TYR A 247 -30.60 -20.22 39.35
N ASN A 248 -31.39 -20.92 40.17
CA ASN A 248 -31.02 -21.37 41.50
C ASN A 248 -30.76 -22.89 41.49
N PRO A 249 -29.49 -23.35 41.43
CA PRO A 249 -29.19 -24.78 41.41
C PRO A 249 -29.64 -25.52 42.69
N ASN A 250 -29.91 -24.80 43.78
CA ASN A 250 -30.36 -25.37 45.05
C ASN A 250 -31.89 -25.44 45.17
N ASP A 251 -32.64 -24.79 44.27
CA ASP A 251 -34.11 -24.86 44.23
C ASP A 251 -34.59 -25.20 42.81
N PRO A 252 -34.88 -26.48 42.52
CA PRO A 252 -35.43 -26.91 41.23
C PRO A 252 -36.81 -26.32 40.86
N ALA A 253 -37.51 -25.68 41.81
CA ALA A 253 -38.80 -25.04 41.58
C ALA A 253 -38.69 -23.55 41.18
N ASP A 254 -37.55 -22.89 41.38
CA ASP A 254 -37.30 -21.48 40.99
C ASP A 254 -37.06 -21.35 39.46
N LYS A 255 -38.08 -21.71 38.68
CA LYS A 255 -38.11 -21.54 37.24
C LYS A 255 -38.59 -20.14 36.88
N GLN A 256 -37.77 -19.41 36.15
CA GLN A 256 -38.07 -18.05 35.70
C GLN A 256 -38.29 -18.05 34.18
N THR A 257 -39.40 -17.47 33.73
CA THR A 257 -39.66 -17.26 32.30
C THR A 257 -38.78 -16.10 31.81
N VAL A 258 -37.88 -16.38 30.87
CA VAL A 258 -36.97 -15.41 30.25
C VAL A 258 -37.37 -15.16 28.80
N ALA A 259 -37.18 -13.94 28.30
CA ALA A 259 -37.37 -13.62 26.88
C ALA A 259 -36.13 -14.09 26.09
N ILE A 260 -36.34 -14.74 24.96
CA ILE A 260 -35.27 -15.03 23.99
C ILE A 260 -35.32 -13.95 22.91
N VAL A 261 -34.22 -13.23 22.78
CA VAL A 261 -34.09 -12.03 21.96
C VAL A 261 -32.89 -12.19 21.05
N GLU A 262 -33.07 -11.98 19.75
CA GLU A 262 -31.97 -11.88 18.80
C GLU A 262 -31.47 -10.43 18.76
N ASP A 263 -30.21 -10.21 19.10
CA ASP A 263 -29.53 -8.93 18.83
C ASP A 263 -28.95 -8.97 17.42
N THR A 264 -29.60 -8.27 16.50
CA THR A 264 -29.18 -8.24 15.08
C THR A 264 -27.78 -7.64 14.90
N MET A 265 -27.35 -6.78 15.82
CA MET A 265 -26.09 -6.05 15.82
C MET A 265 -25.00 -6.73 16.66
N ARG A 266 -25.27 -7.91 17.25
CA ARG A 266 -24.27 -8.70 17.96
C ARG A 266 -23.36 -9.43 16.96
N GLY A 267 -22.05 -9.24 17.11
CA GLY A 267 -21.04 -9.98 16.36
C GLY A 267 -21.01 -11.47 16.71
N GLY A 268 -20.54 -12.29 15.77
CA GLY A 268 -20.42 -13.75 15.92
C GLY A 268 -21.67 -14.54 15.51
N LYS A 269 -21.60 -15.87 15.67
CA LYS A 269 -22.63 -16.82 15.20
C LYS A 269 -23.87 -16.89 16.10
N GLU A 270 -23.74 -16.60 17.38
CA GLU A 270 -24.84 -16.65 18.35
C GLU A 270 -25.43 -15.27 18.60
N LYS A 271 -26.43 -14.89 17.81
CA LYS A 271 -27.16 -13.61 18.00
C LYS A 271 -28.27 -13.68 19.06
N ALA A 272 -28.74 -14.87 19.41
CA ALA A 272 -29.78 -15.09 20.42
C ALA A 272 -29.23 -14.91 21.85
N VAL A 273 -30.02 -14.25 22.69
CA VAL A 273 -29.72 -13.91 24.09
C VAL A 273 -30.95 -14.13 24.95
N ALA A 274 -30.77 -14.69 26.15
CA ALA A 274 -31.84 -14.83 27.14
C ALA A 274 -31.86 -13.62 28.11
N ILE A 275 -32.89 -12.80 28.01
CA ILE A 275 -33.10 -11.62 28.87
C ILE A 275 -34.02 -12.00 30.04
N ARG A 276 -33.52 -11.84 31.27
CA ARG A 276 -34.28 -12.13 32.49
C ARG A 276 -35.27 -11.00 32.82
N PRO A 277 -36.42 -11.30 33.43
CA PRO A 277 -37.27 -10.29 34.03
C PRO A 277 -36.58 -9.63 35.23
N GLY A 278 -36.67 -8.30 35.29
CA GLY A 278 -36.09 -7.48 36.33
C GLY A 278 -37.13 -6.71 37.13
N VAL A 279 -37.02 -6.78 38.46
CA VAL A 279 -37.60 -5.77 39.35
C VAL A 279 -36.77 -4.48 39.28
N THR A 280 -37.47 -3.35 39.34
CA THR A 280 -36.95 -2.01 39.08
C THR A 280 -35.74 -1.62 39.95
N LEU A 281 -34.80 -0.86 39.39
CA LEU A 281 -33.60 -0.30 40.03
C LEU A 281 -33.90 0.77 41.11
N ASN A 282 -34.71 0.42 42.13
CA ASN A 282 -34.98 1.25 43.31
C ASN A 282 -35.19 0.34 44.53
N GLY A 283 -34.09 -0.12 45.13
CA GLY A 283 -34.11 -0.87 46.41
C GLY A 283 -32.88 -1.75 46.65
N ASP A 284 -32.58 -2.66 45.73
CA ASP A 284 -31.53 -3.67 45.91
C ASP A 284 -30.12 -3.12 45.63
N ARG A 285 -29.37 -2.80 46.70
CA ARG A 285 -27.90 -2.77 46.68
C ARG A 285 -27.31 -4.20 46.70
N LEU A 286 -27.76 -5.08 45.80
CA LEU A 286 -27.21 -6.42 45.66
C LEU A 286 -26.04 -6.45 44.67
N PHE A 287 -24.90 -5.91 45.12
CA PHE A 287 -23.60 -6.29 44.57
C PHE A 287 -23.35 -7.76 44.93
N GLY A 288 -23.45 -8.69 43.96
CA GLY A 288 -23.40 -10.11 44.31
C GLY A 288 -23.40 -11.17 43.20
N THR A 289 -23.30 -10.82 41.91
CA THR A 289 -22.75 -11.66 40.81
C THR A 289 -22.97 -10.95 39.46
N PRO A 290 -22.15 -11.20 38.41
CA PRO A 290 -22.13 -10.35 37.21
C PRO A 290 -23.35 -10.40 36.27
N ASN A 291 -24.47 -11.06 36.62
CA ASN A 291 -25.49 -11.51 35.65
C ASN A 291 -26.97 -11.42 36.10
N ALA A 292 -27.28 -10.73 37.18
CA ALA A 292 -28.62 -10.78 37.79
C ALA A 292 -29.57 -9.65 37.31
N LYS A 293 -30.57 -10.02 36.46
CA LYS A 293 -31.78 -9.24 36.08
C LYS A 293 -31.75 -8.39 34.78
N GLY A 294 -30.78 -8.57 33.88
CA GLY A 294 -30.78 -7.89 32.56
C GLY A 294 -29.77 -8.43 31.55
N TYR A 295 -29.87 -7.98 30.29
CA TYR A 295 -28.83 -8.15 29.27
C TYR A 295 -28.04 -6.85 29.14
N SER A 296 -26.75 -6.91 29.46
CA SER A 296 -25.81 -5.79 29.27
C SER A 296 -25.30 -5.79 27.84
N VAL A 297 -25.52 -4.69 27.14
CA VAL A 297 -25.05 -4.43 25.79
C VAL A 297 -23.92 -3.44 25.89
N GLN A 298 -22.75 -3.81 25.37
CA GLN A 298 -21.61 -2.93 25.21
C GLN A 298 -21.38 -2.75 23.71
N ASN A 299 -21.64 -1.54 23.21
CA ASN A 299 -21.25 -1.16 21.85
C ASN A 299 -19.95 -0.38 21.94
N ARG A 300 -18.92 -0.81 21.21
CA ARG A 300 -17.72 -0.02 20.98
C ARG A 300 -17.69 0.38 19.49
N THR A 301 -17.55 1.67 19.23
CA THR A 301 -17.37 2.23 17.88
C THR A 301 -16.02 2.93 17.85
N ALA A 302 -15.15 2.54 16.93
CA ALA A 302 -13.87 3.16 16.69
C ALA A 302 -13.96 4.11 15.49
N THR A 303 -13.67 5.38 15.72
CA THR A 303 -13.39 6.35 14.66
C THR A 303 -11.97 6.08 14.18
N LEU A 304 -11.83 5.57 12.96
CA LEU A 304 -10.56 5.30 12.31
C LEU A 304 -10.17 6.50 11.44
N LYS A 305 -8.90 6.88 11.45
CA LYS A 305 -8.33 7.94 10.62
C LYS A 305 -7.28 7.35 9.68
N ILE A 306 -7.38 7.68 8.40
CA ILE A 306 -6.45 7.23 7.36
C ILE A 306 -5.37 8.30 7.16
N THR A 307 -4.11 7.89 7.02
CA THR A 307 -2.96 8.79 6.83
C THR A 307 -2.26 8.65 5.48
N ALA A 308 -2.61 7.65 4.66
CA ALA A 308 -1.98 7.37 3.36
C ALA A 308 -3.01 7.00 2.28
N GLY A 309 -2.55 6.93 1.03
CA GLY A 309 -3.32 6.62 -0.17
C GLY A 309 -4.40 7.67 -0.48
N ALA A 310 -5.28 7.34 -1.44
CA ALA A 310 -6.38 8.22 -1.86
C ALA A 310 -7.40 8.57 -0.75
N GLY A 311 -7.34 7.87 0.39
CA GLY A 311 -8.16 8.11 1.58
C GLY A 311 -7.54 9.06 2.62
N ALA A 312 -6.29 9.53 2.42
CA ALA A 312 -5.54 10.29 3.41
C ALA A 312 -6.33 11.49 3.99
N GLY A 313 -6.32 11.61 5.32
CA GLY A 313 -7.03 12.65 6.07
C GLY A 313 -8.52 12.37 6.33
N GLN A 314 -9.10 11.33 5.72
CA GLN A 314 -10.51 10.95 5.94
C GLN A 314 -10.66 10.10 7.22
N THR A 315 -11.87 10.09 7.76
CA THR A 315 -12.25 9.26 8.91
C THR A 315 -13.45 8.37 8.59
N ILE A 316 -13.56 7.24 9.30
CA ILE A 316 -14.71 6.33 9.23
C ILE A 316 -15.03 5.80 10.63
N ASP A 317 -16.31 5.81 11.01
CA ASP A 317 -16.80 5.22 12.25
C ASP A 317 -17.15 3.74 12.02
N VAL A 318 -16.44 2.84 12.69
CA VAL A 318 -16.61 1.39 12.56
C VAL A 318 -17.03 0.79 13.90
N ARG A 319 -18.12 0.03 13.90
CA ARG A 319 -18.62 -0.68 15.09
C ARG A 319 -17.88 -2.02 15.28
N GLU A 320 -17.60 -2.37 16.52
CA GLU A 320 -17.14 -3.70 16.90
C GLU A 320 -18.06 -4.81 16.34
N GLY A 321 -17.46 -5.81 15.69
CA GLY A 321 -18.14 -6.90 15.00
C GLY A 321 -18.66 -6.59 13.59
N ALA A 322 -18.45 -5.38 13.04
CA ALA A 322 -18.88 -5.01 11.69
C ALA A 322 -17.78 -5.21 10.63
N THR A 323 -18.20 -5.51 9.40
CA THR A 323 -17.33 -5.38 8.21
C THR A 323 -17.44 -3.98 7.61
N PHE A 324 -16.36 -3.51 7.00
CA PHE A 324 -16.24 -2.16 6.45
C PHE A 324 -15.20 -2.12 5.32
N LYS A 325 -15.27 -1.06 4.51
CA LYS A 325 -14.23 -0.68 3.55
C LYS A 325 -13.64 0.66 3.95
N LEU A 326 -12.34 0.84 3.72
CA LEU A 326 -11.67 2.10 4.01
C LEU A 326 -11.97 3.11 2.88
N PRO A 327 -12.26 4.38 3.19
CA PRO A 327 -12.20 5.44 2.19
C PRO A 327 -10.87 5.40 1.41
N GLY A 328 -10.94 5.46 0.08
CA GLY A 328 -9.76 5.30 -0.79
C GLY A 328 -9.49 3.86 -1.25
N ASP A 329 -9.78 2.84 -0.42
CA ASP A 329 -9.59 1.43 -0.75
C ASP A 329 -10.95 0.75 -1.03
N LYS A 330 -11.22 0.50 -2.31
CA LYS A 330 -12.48 -0.12 -2.76
C LYS A 330 -12.40 -1.62 -2.89
N ASP A 331 -11.19 -2.16 -2.99
CA ASP A 331 -10.98 -3.53 -3.41
C ASP A 331 -10.88 -4.48 -2.21
N HIS A 332 -10.33 -3.99 -1.09
CA HIS A 332 -10.27 -4.74 0.16
C HIS A 332 -11.48 -4.50 1.06
N GLU A 333 -11.80 -5.49 1.90
CA GLU A 333 -12.81 -5.39 2.96
C GLU A 333 -12.17 -5.85 4.27
N PHE A 334 -12.56 -5.23 5.37
CA PHE A 334 -11.99 -5.45 6.69
C PHE A 334 -13.10 -5.75 7.69
N SER A 335 -12.79 -6.55 8.71
CA SER A 335 -13.68 -6.83 9.85
C SER A 335 -13.06 -6.29 11.13
N LEU A 336 -13.79 -5.47 11.88
CA LEU A 336 -13.37 -5.02 13.21
C LEU A 336 -13.76 -6.09 14.22
N GLU A 337 -12.81 -6.94 14.63
CA GLU A 337 -13.09 -8.09 15.50
C GLU A 337 -13.31 -7.67 16.96
N SER A 338 -12.43 -6.82 17.50
CA SER A 338 -12.53 -6.37 18.89
C SER A 338 -11.97 -4.96 19.10
N VAL A 339 -12.50 -4.27 20.11
CA VAL A 339 -12.06 -2.95 20.56
C VAL A 339 -11.69 -3.05 22.05
N LYS A 340 -10.41 -2.86 22.38
CA LYS A 340 -9.91 -2.99 23.76
C LYS A 340 -10.05 -1.69 24.54
N ASP A 341 -9.80 -1.76 25.85
CA ASP A 341 -9.92 -0.62 26.76
C ASP A 341 -8.67 0.30 26.80
N ASP A 342 -7.58 -0.11 26.12
CA ASP A 342 -6.31 0.62 25.97
C ASP A 342 -6.22 1.44 24.66
N ASP A 343 -7.36 1.73 24.07
CA ASP A 343 -7.53 2.36 22.75
C ASP A 343 -6.89 1.60 21.57
N THR A 344 -6.64 0.29 21.71
CA THR A 344 -6.28 -0.60 20.59
C THR A 344 -7.48 -1.36 20.03
N ILE A 345 -7.41 -1.71 18.75
CA ILE A 345 -8.41 -2.51 18.03
C ILE A 345 -7.73 -3.68 17.31
N THR A 346 -8.48 -4.74 17.06
CA THR A 346 -8.06 -5.85 16.20
C THR A 346 -8.90 -5.84 14.93
N VAL A 347 -8.24 -5.70 13.78
CA VAL A 347 -8.85 -5.68 12.44
C VAL A 347 -8.37 -6.88 11.65
N ILE A 348 -9.27 -7.56 10.96
CA ILE A 348 -8.97 -8.70 10.09
C ILE A 348 -9.23 -8.29 8.64
N PRO A 349 -8.22 -8.26 7.75
CA PRO A 349 -8.42 -8.15 6.31
C PRO A 349 -9.14 -9.41 5.78
N LEU A 350 -10.19 -9.24 4.99
CA LEU A 350 -10.98 -10.33 4.44
C LEU A 350 -10.48 -10.72 3.02
N PRO A 351 -10.60 -12.00 2.61
CA PRO A 351 -11.29 -13.10 3.31
C PRO A 351 -10.45 -13.79 4.40
N ASP A 352 -9.14 -13.94 4.21
CA ASP A 352 -8.28 -14.85 5.00
C ASP A 352 -7.01 -14.15 5.56
N GLY A 353 -7.07 -12.84 5.82
CA GLY A 353 -5.95 -12.07 6.35
C GLY A 353 -5.62 -12.37 7.82
N ALA A 354 -4.36 -12.15 8.21
CA ALA A 354 -3.95 -12.23 9.60
C ALA A 354 -4.56 -11.07 10.43
N PRO A 355 -4.94 -11.29 11.70
CA PRO A 355 -5.43 -10.20 12.55
C PRO A 355 -4.34 -9.16 12.84
N VAL A 356 -4.58 -7.91 12.45
CA VAL A 356 -3.69 -6.77 12.68
C VAL A 356 -4.17 -5.98 13.89
N THR A 357 -3.26 -5.66 14.81
CA THR A 357 -3.54 -4.73 15.91
C THR A 357 -3.25 -3.30 15.45
N VAL A 358 -4.25 -2.43 15.57
CA VAL A 358 -4.16 -1.00 15.27
C VAL A 358 -4.39 -0.21 16.55
N GLY A 359 -3.67 0.89 16.75
CA GLY A 359 -3.78 1.74 17.93
C GLY A 359 -3.87 3.22 17.55
N LYS A 360 -3.69 4.09 18.54
CA LYS A 360 -3.51 5.52 18.31
C LYS A 360 -2.21 5.82 17.58
N GLN A 361 -2.19 6.93 16.85
CA GLN A 361 -0.95 7.51 16.33
C GLN A 361 -0.18 8.12 17.52
N ASN A 362 1.11 7.78 17.67
CA ASN A 362 1.99 8.29 18.72
C ASN A 362 2.46 9.73 18.44
#